data_AF-A0AAW1NAN7-F1
#
_entry.id   AF-A0AAW1NAN7-F1
#
_cell.length_a   1.000
_cell.length_b   1.000
_cell.length_c   1.000
_cell.angle_alpha   90.00
_cell.angle_beta   90.00
_cell.angle_gamma   90.00
#
_symmetry.space_group_name_H-M   'P 1'
#
loop_
_entity.id
_entity.type
_entity.pdbx_description
1 polymer ?
#
loop_
_entity_poly.entity_id
_entity_poly.type
_entity_poly.pdbx_seq_one_letter_code
_entity_poly.pdbx_strand_id
1 'polypeptide(L)'
;MGNDASFTGCLLSLAMVIVTVGICTHSFKKMVVTYFVGILGISAILLPDWDFFDRDISQWTRPVTVDDVSPTDVVRRGSTRFRFYPMRTLIYGVVYSFGFYKWWNYVTH
;
A
#
# COMPACT_ATOMS: atom_id res chain seq x y z
N MET A 1 -1.03 14.03 12.66
CA MET A 1 -1.90 15.01 11.96
C MET A 1 -1.95 14.80 10.45
N GLY A 2 -0.84 14.56 9.72
CA GLY A 2 -0.90 14.28 8.26
C GLY A 2 -1.24 12.83 7.89
N ASN A 3 -0.92 11.90 8.78
CA ASN A 3 -1.07 10.45 8.64
C ASN A 3 -2.55 10.04 8.76
N ASP A 4 -3.26 10.70 9.66
CA ASP A 4 -4.64 10.41 10.04
C ASP A 4 -5.58 10.68 8.85
N ALA A 5 -5.38 11.80 8.16
CA ALA A 5 -6.17 12.19 6.99
C ALA A 5 -6.02 11.21 5.81
N SER A 6 -4.80 10.73 5.54
CA SER A 6 -4.57 9.74 4.47
C SER A 6 -5.22 8.40 4.79
N PHE A 7 -5.12 7.93 6.04
CA PHE A 7 -5.73 6.68 6.45
C PHE A 7 -7.27 6.76 6.40
N THR A 8 -7.85 7.85 6.91
CA THR A 8 -9.28 8.10 6.81
C THR A 8 -9.75 8.15 5.35
N GLY A 9 -9.01 8.80 4.46
CA GLY A 9 -9.31 8.82 3.03
C GLY A 9 -9.34 7.42 2.40
N CYS A 10 -8.35 6.58 2.72
CA CYS A 10 -8.30 5.18 2.26
C CYS A 10 -9.44 4.33 2.82
N LEU A 11 -9.84 4.54 4.08
CA LEU A 11 -10.97 3.82 4.68
C LEU A 11 -12.30 4.24 4.05
N LEU A 12 -12.48 5.53 3.78
CA LEU A 12 -13.68 6.04 3.12
C LEU A 12 -13.80 5.52 1.69
N SER A 13 -12.69 5.49 0.92
CA SER A 13 -12.70 4.91 -0.42
C SER A 13 -12.99 3.41 -0.39
N LEU A 14 -12.42 2.67 0.57
CA LEU A 14 -12.73 1.25 0.78
C LEU A 14 -14.21 1.04 1.10
N ALA A 15 -14.79 1.85 1.98
CA ALA A 15 -16.20 1.77 2.32
C ALA A 15 -17.10 1.97 1.09
N MET A 16 -16.76 2.94 0.23
CA MET A 16 -17.48 3.18 -1.02
C MET A 16 -17.45 1.95 -1.93
N VAL A 17 -16.28 1.33 -2.12
CA VAL A 17 -16.13 0.11 -2.95
C VAL A 17 -16.95 -1.06 -2.38
N ILE A 18 -16.92 -1.27 -1.06
CA ILE A 18 -17.68 -2.35 -0.41
C ILE A 18 -19.18 -2.16 -0.63
N VAL A 19 -19.69 -0.92 -0.49
CA VAL A 19 -21.10 -0.59 -0.72
C VAL A 19 -21.47 -0.83 -2.18
N THR A 20 -20.65 -0.38 -3.13
CA THR A 20 -20.89 -0.62 -4.56
C THR A 20 -20.94 -2.11 -4.88
N VAL A 21 -20.00 -2.92 -4.37
CA VAL A 21 -20.01 -4.38 -4.56
C VAL A 21 -21.26 -5.02 -3.93
N GLY A 22 -21.66 -4.55 -2.75
CA GLY A 22 -22.88 -5.01 -2.07
C GLY A 22 -24.14 -4.75 -2.88
N ILE A 23 -24.28 -3.54 -3.44
CA ILE A 23 -25.42 -3.16 -4.29
C ILE A 23 -25.41 -3.93 -5.60
N CYS A 24 -24.26 -4.02 -6.28
CA CYS A 24 -24.19 -4.67 -7.59
C CYS A 24 -24.37 -6.20 -7.51
N THR A 25 -23.94 -6.82 -6.42
CA THR A 25 -23.90 -8.29 -6.35
C THR A 25 -24.88 -8.90 -5.36
N HIS A 26 -25.56 -8.09 -4.54
CA HIS A 26 -26.51 -8.52 -3.51
C HIS A 26 -26.01 -9.67 -2.61
N SER A 27 -24.69 -9.80 -2.45
CA SER A 27 -24.05 -10.92 -1.76
C SER A 27 -23.12 -10.45 -0.66
N PHE A 28 -23.50 -10.74 0.58
CA PHE A 28 -22.68 -10.45 1.76
C PHE A 28 -21.30 -11.12 1.70
N LYS A 29 -21.22 -12.32 1.12
CA LYS A 29 -19.95 -13.05 0.96
C LYS A 29 -18.96 -12.26 0.10
N LYS A 30 -19.42 -11.61 -0.97
CA LYS A 30 -18.57 -10.78 -1.84
C LYS A 30 -18.18 -9.46 -1.17
N MET A 31 -19.04 -8.89 -0.33
CA MET A 31 -18.70 -7.74 0.51
C MET A 31 -17.58 -8.05 1.51
N VAL A 32 -17.69 -9.17 2.24
CA VAL A 32 -16.67 -9.58 3.23
C VAL A 32 -15.31 -9.81 2.57
N VAL A 33 -15.28 -10.50 1.43
CA VAL A 33 -14.02 -10.71 0.68
C VAL A 33 -13.43 -9.38 0.23
N THR A 34 -14.26 -8.47 -0.29
CA THR A 34 -13.81 -7.14 -0.71
C THR A 34 -13.22 -6.32 0.44
N TYR A 35 -13.81 -6.43 1.63
CA TYR A 35 -13.26 -5.82 2.84
C TYR A 35 -11.84 -6.34 3.15
N PHE A 36 -11.65 -7.67 3.20
CA PHE A 36 -10.33 -8.24 3.48
C PHE A 36 -9.30 -7.88 2.40
N VAL A 37 -9.67 -7.95 1.12
CA VAL A 37 -8.79 -7.56 0.01
C VAL A 37 -8.40 -6.09 0.12
N GLY A 38 -9.34 -5.21 0.45
CA GLY A 38 -9.08 -3.79 0.63
C GLY A 38 -8.19 -3.49 1.84
N ILE A 39 -8.41 -4.14 2.98
CA ILE A 39 -7.56 -4.00 4.16
C ILE A 39 -6.14 -4.49 3.88
N LEU A 40 -5.98 -5.62 3.19
CA LEU A 40 -4.65 -6.10 2.75
C LEU A 40 -3.99 -5.12 1.78
N GLY A 41 -4.76 -4.51 0.87
CA GLY A 41 -4.27 -3.48 -0.03
C GLY A 41 -3.81 -2.23 0.70
N ILE A 42 -4.56 -1.74 1.68
CA ILE A 42 -4.20 -0.57 2.48
C ILE A 42 -3.01 -0.89 3.39
N SER A 43 -2.99 -2.04 4.05
CA SER A 43 -1.91 -2.43 4.95
C SER A 43 -0.60 -2.58 4.19
N ALA A 44 -0.59 -3.20 3.01
CA ALA A 44 0.60 -3.30 2.18
C ALA A 44 1.12 -1.96 1.64
N ILE A 45 0.33 -0.87 1.69
CA ILE A 45 0.79 0.51 1.43
C ILE A 45 1.18 1.23 2.73
N LEU A 46 0.50 0.96 3.85
CA LEU A 46 0.68 1.76 5.06
C LEU A 46 1.73 1.19 6.02
N LEU A 47 1.86 -0.15 6.10
CA LEU A 47 2.79 -0.83 7.00
C LEU A 47 4.26 -0.79 6.57
N PRO A 48 4.64 -0.84 5.27
CA PRO A 48 6.05 -0.84 4.92
C PRO A 48 6.69 0.43 5.45
N ASP A 49 7.79 0.26 6.19
CA ASP A 49 8.65 1.38 6.54
C ASP A 49 9.30 1.91 5.25
N TRP A 50 8.67 2.92 4.67
CA TRP A 50 9.06 3.48 3.39
C TRP A 50 10.50 4.02 3.38
N ASP A 51 11.02 4.39 4.55
CA ASP A 51 12.39 4.88 4.73
C ASP A 51 13.42 3.74 4.64
N PHE A 52 13.08 2.56 5.18
CA PHE A 52 13.92 1.36 5.07
C PHE A 52 14.07 0.90 3.62
N PHE A 53 12.98 0.92 2.85
CA PHE A 53 12.94 0.48 1.45
C PHE A 53 13.42 1.54 0.44
N ASP A 54 13.86 2.72 0.89
CA ASP A 54 14.45 3.76 0.03
C ASP A 54 15.92 3.47 -0.32
N ARG A 55 16.51 2.46 0.31
CA ARG A 55 17.88 1.98 0.07
C ARG A 55 17.98 1.15 -1.21
N ASP A 56 19.17 1.12 -1.80
CA ASP A 56 19.46 0.26 -2.95
C ASP A 56 19.16 -1.22 -2.63
N ILE A 57 18.67 -1.96 -3.61
CA ILE A 57 18.26 -3.38 -3.46
C ILE A 57 19.41 -4.24 -2.92
N SER A 58 20.66 -3.92 -3.29
CA SER A 58 21.87 -4.60 -2.79
C SER A 58 22.14 -4.38 -1.29
N GLN A 59 21.51 -3.38 -0.69
CA GLN A 59 21.63 -3.03 0.72
C GLN A 59 20.44 -3.49 1.57
N TRP A 60 19.36 -4.01 0.97
CA TRP A 60 18.20 -4.53 1.71
C TRP A 60 18.56 -5.70 2.64
N THR A 61 19.59 -6.47 2.29
CA THR A 61 20.09 -7.59 3.11
C THR A 61 21.18 -7.19 4.10
N ARG A 62 21.59 -5.91 4.12
CA ARG A 62 22.59 -5.42 5.07
C ARG A 62 21.90 -4.89 6.33
N PRO A 63 22.35 -5.31 7.53
CA PRO A 63 21.83 -4.74 8.77
C PRO A 63 22.13 -3.24 8.80
N VAL A 64 21.13 -2.45 9.21
CA VAL A 64 21.29 -1.00 9.35
C VAL A 64 22.11 -0.71 10.60
N THR A 65 23.34 -0.25 10.42
CA THR A 65 24.21 0.23 11.50
C THR A 65 23.95 1.71 11.77
N VAL A 66 23.90 2.09 13.06
CA VAL A 66 23.58 3.46 13.51
C VAL A 66 24.63 4.48 13.05
N ASP A 67 25.86 4.01 12.79
CA ASP A 67 27.00 4.82 12.37
C ASP A 67 26.90 5.37 10.93
N ASP A 68 25.98 4.85 10.10
CA ASP A 68 25.78 5.32 8.72
C ASP A 68 24.75 6.47 8.60
N VAL A 69 24.13 6.89 9.71
CA VAL A 69 23.14 7.98 9.67
C VAL A 69 23.86 9.33 9.78
N SER A 70 24.31 9.84 8.64
CA SER A 70 24.89 11.19 8.53
C SER A 70 23.88 12.25 8.99
N PRO A 71 24.26 13.25 9.79
CA PRO A 71 23.37 14.35 10.19
C PRO A 71 22.77 15.12 9.00
N THR A 72 23.45 15.08 7.85
CA THR A 72 23.00 15.64 6.56
C THR A 72 21.83 14.89 5.93
N ASP A 73 21.66 13.58 6.19
CA ASP A 73 20.52 12.81 5.68
C ASP A 73 19.23 13.13 6.44
N VAL A 74 19.35 13.52 7.71
CA VAL A 74 18.22 13.95 8.55
C VAL A 74 17.59 15.24 8.02
N VAL A 75 18.40 16.14 7.44
CA VAL A 75 17.92 17.42 6.85
C VAL A 75 17.25 17.21 5.49
N ARG A 76 17.65 16.18 4.73
CA ARG A 76 17.04 15.83 3.43
C ARG A 76 15.73 15.04 3.56
N ARG A 77 15.38 14.59 4.77
CA ARG A 77 14.21 13.78 5.15
C ARG A 77 12.84 14.47 4.96
N GLY A 78 12.83 15.65 4.35
CA GLY A 78 11.62 16.31 3.85
C GLY A 78 11.04 15.54 2.66
N SER A 79 10.08 14.65 2.93
CA SER A 79 9.16 14.05 1.95
C SER A 79 9.79 13.16 0.87
N THR A 80 10.45 12.06 1.25
CA THR A 80 10.84 10.97 0.34
C THR A 80 9.77 9.89 0.15
N ARG A 81 8.57 10.05 0.75
CA ARG A 81 7.45 9.08 0.63
C ARG A 81 7.04 8.82 -0.82
N PHE A 82 7.30 9.76 -1.74
CA PHE A 82 6.95 9.69 -3.16
C PHE A 82 8.17 9.72 -4.09
N ARG A 83 9.35 9.23 -3.65
CA ARG A 83 10.47 9.07 -4.57
C ARG A 83 10.22 7.84 -5.46
N PHE A 84 10.04 8.07 -6.76
CA PHE A 84 9.79 7.02 -7.75
C PHE A 84 11.01 6.11 -7.89
N TYR A 85 11.01 4.99 -7.17
CA TYR A 85 11.89 3.85 -7.45
C TYR A 85 11.19 2.93 -8.46
N PRO A 86 11.60 2.93 -9.74
CA PRO A 86 10.85 2.30 -10.82
C PRO A 86 10.62 0.80 -10.61
N MET A 87 11.59 0.10 -10.01
CA MET A 87 11.46 -1.32 -9.69
C MET A 87 10.42 -1.60 -8.60
N ARG A 88 10.38 -0.76 -7.56
CA ARG A 88 9.42 -0.88 -6.46
C ARG A 88 8.00 -0.66 -6.96
N THR A 89 7.80 0.39 -7.74
CA THR A 89 6.50 0.69 -8.37
C THR A 89 6.10 -0.39 -9.36
N LEU A 90 7.04 -1.00 -10.09
CA LEU A 90 6.77 -2.15 -10.97
C LEU A 90 6.32 -3.38 -10.20
N ILE A 91 7.05 -3.77 -9.15
CA ILE A 91 6.73 -4.97 -8.36
C ILE A 91 5.37 -4.81 -7.69
N TYR A 92 5.13 -3.68 -7.03
CA TYR A 92 3.81 -3.41 -6.44
C TYR A 92 2.74 -3.28 -7.53
N GLY A 93 3.01 -2.57 -8.62
CA GLY A 93 2.10 -2.48 -9.75
C GLY A 93 1.65 -3.85 -10.24
N VAL A 94 2.58 -4.78 -10.44
CA VAL A 94 2.26 -6.15 -10.88
C VAL A 94 1.45 -6.92 -9.83
N VAL A 95 1.87 -6.90 -8.56
CA VAL A 95 1.19 -7.62 -7.48
C VAL A 95 -0.23 -7.08 -7.25
N TYR A 96 -0.39 -5.75 -7.21
CA TYR A 96 -1.68 -5.10 -7.06
C TYR A 96 -2.58 -5.33 -8.27
N SER A 97 -2.04 -5.21 -9.49
CA SER A 97 -2.81 -5.44 -10.72
C SER A 97 -3.32 -6.88 -10.79
N PHE A 98 -2.48 -7.84 -10.44
CA PHE A 98 -2.86 -9.26 -10.42
C PHE A 98 -3.91 -9.56 -9.34
N GLY A 99 -3.71 -9.05 -8.12
CA GLY A 99 -4.68 -9.20 -7.02
C GLY A 99 -6.02 -8.55 -7.35
N PHE A 100 -5.98 -7.34 -7.92
CA PHE A 100 -7.16 -6.61 -8.37
C PHE A 100 -7.90 -7.36 -9.49
N TYR A 101 -7.19 -7.91 -10.48
CA TYR A 101 -7.79 -8.72 -11.54
C TYR A 101 -8.50 -9.96 -10.99
N LYS A 102 -7.85 -10.69 -10.07
CA LYS A 102 -8.44 -11.84 -9.38
C LYS A 102 -9.69 -11.48 -8.58
N TRP A 103 -9.64 -10.39 -7.82
CA TRP A 103 -10.78 -9.89 -7.05
C TRP A 103 -11.93 -9.46 -7.95
N TRP A 104 -11.63 -8.72 -9.01
CA TRP A 104 -12.62 -8.27 -9.98
C TRP A 104 -13.36 -9.44 -10.61
N ASN A 105 -12.64 -10.45 -11.09
CA ASN A 105 -13.25 -11.67 -11.63
C ASN A 105 -14.18 -12.37 -10.61
N TYR A 106 -13.78 -12.41 -9.33
CA TYR A 106 -14.60 -13.00 -8.26
C TYR A 106 -15.86 -12.18 -7.95
N VAL A 107 -15.80 -10.86 -8.07
CA VAL A 107 -16.98 -10.01 -7.88
C VAL A 107 -17.94 -10.17 -9.06
N THR A 108 -17.43 -10.20 -10.29
CA THR A 108 -18.25 -10.29 -11.51
C THR A 108 -18.87 -11.66 -11.78
N HIS A 109 -18.31 -12.73 -11.21
CA HIS A 109 -18.80 -14.11 -11.35
C HIS A 109 -19.54 -14.57 -10.10
#